data_AF-A0A838IUP5-F1
#
_entry.id   AF-A0A838IUP5-F1
#
_cell.length_a   1.000
_cell.length_b   1.000
_cell.length_c   1.000
_cell.angle_alpha   90.00
_cell.angle_beta   90.00
_cell.angle_gamma   90.00
#
_symmetry.space_group_name_H-M   'P 1'
#
loop_
_entity.id
_entity.type
_entity.pdbx_description
1 polymer ?
#
loop_
_entity_poly.entity_id
_entity_poly.type
_entity_poly.pdbx_seq_one_letter_code
_entity_poly.pdbx_strand_id
1 'polypeptide(L)'
;ETLLGWYFLRTADRPLSAHELDDAIEQWFAEHWSCRLNFEVDDSVAKLRRLGLAEEADGEKLTAVPLAEALRRLDERWERSFGYHDATSG
;
A
#
# COMPACT_ATOMS: atom_id res chain seq x y z
N GLU A 1 2.00 4.45 -7.56
CA GLU A 1 0.75 4.07 -6.85
C GLU A 1 0.92 3.51 -5.43
N THR A 2 1.69 2.45 -5.19
CA THR A 2 1.58 1.61 -3.96
C THR A 2 1.54 2.35 -2.62
N LEU A 3 2.47 3.28 -2.35
CA LEU A 3 2.52 3.99 -1.06
C LEU A 3 1.27 4.87 -0.85
N LEU A 4 0.78 5.51 -1.92
CA LEU A 4 -0.46 6.28 -1.87
C LEU A 4 -1.65 5.37 -1.59
N GLY A 5 -1.74 4.21 -2.28
CA GLY A 5 -2.78 3.22 -2.01
C GLY A 5 -2.78 2.75 -0.55
N TRP A 6 -1.62 2.42 0.01
CA TRP A 6 -1.50 2.06 1.43
C TRP A 6 -1.90 3.21 2.37
N TYR A 7 -1.46 4.44 2.07
CA TYR A 7 -1.76 5.60 2.90
C TYR A 7 -3.26 5.87 2.98
N PHE A 8 -3.96 5.89 1.84
CA PHE A 8 -5.40 6.13 1.78
C PHE A 8 -6.20 5.03 2.47
N LEU A 9 -5.80 3.76 2.30
CA LEU A 9 -6.39 2.64 3.06
C LEU A 9 -6.17 2.77 4.57
N ARG A 10 -5.03 3.33 5.00
CA ARG A 10 -4.71 3.51 6.43
C ARG A 10 -5.49 4.66 7.06
N THR A 11 -5.73 5.72 6.31
CA THR A 11 -6.46 6.90 6.80
C THR A 11 -7.96 6.78 6.63
N ALA A 12 -8.45 5.75 5.94
CA ALA A 12 -9.87 5.46 5.82
C ALA A 12 -10.44 4.95 7.15
N ASP A 13 -11.60 5.47 7.54
CA ASP A 13 -12.32 5.02 8.75
C ASP A 13 -12.99 3.64 8.58
N ARG A 14 -12.95 3.09 7.37
CA ARG A 14 -13.58 1.82 6.99
C ARG A 14 -12.78 1.12 5.89
N PRO A 15 -12.97 -0.21 5.72
CA PRO A 15 -12.46 -0.91 4.54
C PRO A 15 -13.00 -0.28 3.25
N LEU A 16 -12.15 -0.24 2.22
CA LEU A 16 -12.47 0.29 0.90
C LEU A 16 -12.37 -0.80 -0.17
N SER A 17 -13.28 -0.80 -1.14
CA SER A 17 -13.06 -1.55 -2.39
C SER A 17 -11.95 -0.89 -3.22
N ALA A 18 -11.45 -1.59 -4.24
CA ALA A 18 -10.48 -1.01 -5.18
C ALA A 18 -11.04 0.25 -5.87
N HIS A 19 -12.31 0.22 -6.28
CA HIS A 19 -12.96 1.39 -6.89
C HIS A 19 -13.08 2.57 -5.91
N GLU A 20 -13.48 2.32 -4.66
CA GLU A 20 -13.58 3.37 -3.65
C GLU A 20 -12.21 3.98 -3.32
N LEU A 21 -11.15 3.17 -3.36
CA LEU A 21 -9.78 3.64 -3.18
C LEU A 21 -9.30 4.51 -4.34
N ASP A 22 -9.61 4.12 -5.57
CA ASP A 22 -9.29 4.86 -6.80
C ASP A 22 -9.94 6.25 -6.77
N ASP A 23 -11.27 6.28 -6.60
CA ASP A 23 -12.06 7.51 -6.52
C ASP A 23 -11.53 8.46 -5.43
N ALA A 24 -11.23 7.93 -4.24
CA ALA A 24 -10.75 8.74 -3.12
C ALA A 24 -9.41 9.41 -3.43
N ILE A 25 -8.51 8.72 -4.12
CA ILE A 25 -7.20 9.25 -4.48
C ILE A 25 -7.35 10.27 -5.60
N GLU A 26 -8.07 9.96 -6.67
CA GLU A 26 -8.26 10.86 -7.81
C GLU A 26 -8.98 12.15 -7.38
N GLN A 27 -10.01 12.03 -6.54
CA GLN A 27 -10.72 13.18 -5.99
C GLN A 27 -9.79 14.05 -5.14
N TRP A 28 -8.97 13.45 -4.29
CA TRP A 28 -8.04 14.21 -3.45
C TRP A 28 -7.03 15.01 -4.28
N PHE A 29 -6.48 14.42 -5.35
CA PHE A 29 -5.58 15.11 -6.27
C PHE A 29 -6.27 16.24 -7.05
N ALA A 30 -7.51 16.02 -7.48
CA ALA A 30 -8.29 17.03 -8.18
C ALA A 30 -8.58 18.24 -7.28
N GLU A 31 -8.93 18.01 -6.02
CA GLU A 31 -9.27 19.05 -5.06
C GLU A 31 -8.05 19.81 -4.54
N HIS A 32 -6.97 19.12 -4.20
CA HIS A 32 -5.82 19.73 -3.54
C HIS A 32 -4.80 20.27 -4.53
N TRP A 33 -4.66 19.63 -5.69
CA TRP A 33 -3.60 19.93 -6.66
C TRP A 33 -4.11 20.31 -8.05
N SER A 34 -5.44 20.42 -8.25
CA SER A 34 -6.05 20.70 -9.56
C SER A 34 -5.56 19.74 -10.65
N CYS A 35 -5.22 18.51 -10.25
CA CYS A 35 -4.64 17.49 -11.10
C CYS A 35 -5.67 16.37 -11.29
N ARG A 36 -6.05 16.11 -12.54
CA ARG A 36 -6.83 14.92 -12.89
C ARG A 36 -5.87 13.87 -13.42
N LEU A 37 -5.92 12.69 -12.82
CA LEU A 37 -5.09 11.55 -13.17
C LEU A 37 -5.95 10.28 -13.10
N ASN A 38 -5.53 9.25 -13.83
CA ASN A 38 -6.02 7.89 -13.63
C ASN A 38 -5.02 7.19 -12.72
N PHE A 39 -5.43 6.79 -11.51
CA PHE A 39 -4.48 6.37 -10.48
C PHE A 39 -3.88 4.98 -10.70
N GLU A 40 -4.40 4.15 -11.60
CA GLU A 40 -3.96 2.76 -11.80
C GLU A 40 -4.11 1.90 -10.52
N VAL A 41 -5.30 1.93 -9.89
CA VAL A 41 -5.55 1.22 -8.62
C VAL A 41 -5.25 -0.28 -8.66
N ASP A 42 -5.45 -0.96 -9.80
CA ASP A 42 -5.21 -2.40 -9.92
C ASP A 42 -3.74 -2.77 -9.67
N ASP A 43 -2.82 -1.99 -10.23
CA ASP A 43 -1.39 -2.18 -10.00
C ASP A 43 -1.02 -1.87 -8.54
N SER A 44 -1.60 -0.81 -7.97
CA SER A 44 -1.46 -0.48 -6.56
C SER A 44 -1.86 -1.64 -5.65
N VAL A 45 -3.08 -2.15 -5.82
CA VAL A 45 -3.65 -3.25 -5.02
C VAL A 45 -2.86 -4.54 -5.21
N ALA A 46 -2.47 -4.86 -6.45
CA ALA A 46 -1.62 -6.01 -6.73
C ALA A 46 -0.27 -5.92 -5.99
N LYS A 47 0.38 -4.75 -6.02
CA LYS A 47 1.64 -4.51 -5.29
C LYS A 47 1.42 -4.58 -3.77
N LEU A 48 0.34 -4.02 -3.23
CA LEU A 48 0.02 -4.07 -1.81
C LEU A 48 -0.19 -5.50 -1.31
N ARG A 49 -1.00 -6.30 -2.03
CA ARG A 49 -1.20 -7.72 -1.73
C ARG A 49 0.11 -8.49 -1.81
N ARG A 50 0.89 -8.29 -2.89
CA ARG A 50 2.19 -8.94 -3.07
C ARG A 50 3.16 -8.60 -1.94
N LEU A 51 3.16 -7.36 -1.48
CA LEU A 51 4.02 -6.87 -0.39
C LEU A 51 3.49 -7.20 1.01
N GLY A 52 2.26 -7.71 1.12
CA GLY A 52 1.60 -7.96 2.41
C GLY A 52 1.30 -6.66 3.16
N LEU A 53 0.97 -5.57 2.46
CA LEU A 53 0.69 -4.26 3.06
C LEU A 53 -0.79 -3.94 3.18
N ALA A 54 -1.66 -4.74 2.56
CA ALA A 54 -3.10 -4.66 2.70
C ALA A 54 -3.67 -6.06 2.96
N GLU A 55 -4.75 -6.10 3.72
CA GLU A 55 -5.48 -7.31 4.07
C GLU A 55 -6.92 -7.20 3.55
N GLU A 56 -7.51 -8.35 3.21
CA GLU A 56 -8.88 -8.43 2.76
C GLU A 56 -9.83 -8.34 3.96
N ALA A 57 -10.87 -7.52 3.82
CA ALA A 57 -11.94 -7.34 4.78
C ALA A 57 -13.28 -7.42 4.03
N ASP A 58 -14.31 -7.98 4.68
CA ASP A 58 -15.66 -8.08 4.13
C ASP A 58 -15.71 -8.68 2.70
N GLY A 59 -14.84 -9.67 2.42
CA GLY A 59 -14.80 -10.47 1.18
C GLY A 59 -14.17 -9.82 -0.05
N GLU A 60 -14.22 -8.49 -0.20
CA GLU A 60 -13.68 -7.81 -1.39
C GLU A 60 -13.04 -6.44 -1.08
N LYS A 61 -13.13 -5.98 0.18
CA LYS A 61 -12.57 -4.69 0.60
C LYS A 61 -11.18 -4.88 1.16
N LEU A 62 -10.48 -3.77 1.30
CA LEU A 62 -9.10 -3.71 1.73
C LEU A 62 -8.98 -2.84 2.97
N THR A 63 -8.12 -3.26 3.89
CA THR A 63 -7.62 -2.45 4.99
C THR A 63 -6.11 -2.42 4.95
N ALA A 64 -5.50 -1.28 5.24
CA ALA A 64 -4.06 -1.20 5.37
C ALA A 64 -3.58 -1.93 6.62
N VAL A 65 -2.47 -2.64 6.48
CA VAL A 65 -1.72 -3.16 7.61
C VAL A 65 -1.16 -1.99 8.43
N PRO A 66 -1.16 -2.04 9.78
CA PRO A 66 -0.62 -0.97 10.61
C PRO A 66 0.82 -0.61 10.24
N LEU A 67 1.19 0.67 10.37
CA LEU A 67 2.51 1.18 9.94
C LEU A 67 3.69 0.38 10.51
N ALA A 68 3.67 0.05 11.80
CA ALA A 68 4.74 -0.72 12.43
C ALA A 68 4.91 -2.11 11.79
N GLU A 69 3.79 -2.76 11.49
CA GLU A 69 3.77 -4.08 10.85
C GLU A 69 4.14 -4.00 9.37
N ALA A 70 3.67 -2.96 8.66
CA ALA A 70 4.07 -2.68 7.28
C ALA A 70 5.59 -2.50 7.15
N LEU A 71 6.20 -1.73 8.06
CA LEU A 71 7.65 -1.54 8.11
C LEU A 71 8.38 -2.87 8.37
N ARG A 72 7.93 -3.64 9.38
CA ARG A 72 8.50 -4.97 9.69
C ARG A 72 8.47 -5.89 8.47
N ARG A 73 7.32 -6.00 7.79
CA ARG A 73 7.16 -6.85 6.59
C ARG A 73 8.07 -6.43 5.44
N LEU A 74 8.27 -5.12 5.25
CA LEU A 74 9.18 -4.60 4.23
C LEU A 74 10.64 -4.88 4.55
N ASP A 75 11.04 -4.72 5.81
CA ASP A 75 12.38 -4.99 6.30
C ASP A 75 12.76 -6.46 6.12
N GLU A 76 11.93 -7.38 6.61
CA GLU A 76 12.13 -8.83 6.44
C GLU A 76 12.23 -9.26 4.97
N ARG A 77 11.45 -8.59 4.11
CA ARG A 77 11.50 -8.85 2.67
C ARG A 77 12.78 -8.32 2.05
N TRP A 78 13.23 -7.16 2.48
CA TRP A 78 14.49 -6.58 2.04
C TRP A 78 15.67 -7.47 2.44
N GLU A 79 15.72 -7.90 3.70
CA GLU A 79 16.73 -8.85 4.21
C GLU A 79 16.73 -10.15 3.40
N ARG A 80 15.56 -10.71 3.10
CA ARG A 80 15.48 -11.94 2.29
C ARG A 80 15.93 -11.74 0.85
N SER A 81 15.63 -10.59 0.25
CA SER A 81 15.93 -10.33 -1.17
C SER A 81 17.38 -9.92 -1.42
N PHE A 82 17.99 -9.20 -0.47
CA PHE A 82 19.32 -8.63 -0.64
C PHE A 82 20.34 -9.18 0.34
N GLY A 83 19.93 -10.06 1.26
CA GLY A 83 20.78 -10.82 2.17
C GLY A 83 21.95 -9.99 2.65
N TYR A 84 21.75 -9.15 3.66
CA TYR A 84 22.85 -8.41 4.28
C TYR A 84 23.88 -9.43 4.81
N HIS A 85 24.84 -9.79 3.96
CA HIS A 85 26.06 -10.44 4.35
C HIS A 85 27.00 -9.31 4.73
N ASP A 86 26.98 -8.92 6.00
CA ASP A 86 28.18 -8.31 6.53
C ASP A 86 29.27 -9.37 6.46
N ALA A 87 30.22 -9.12 5.56
CA ALA A 87 31.54 -9.70 5.59
C ALA A 87 32.22 -9.25 6.90
N THR A 88 31.86 -9.91 7.99
CA THR A 88 32.64 -9.87 9.23
C THR A 88 32.90 -11.32 9.62
N SER A 89 33.75 -11.96 8.82
CA SER A 89 34.47 -13.14 9.23
C SER A 89 35.94 -12.92 8.94
N GLY A 90 36.73 -12.84 10.02
CA GLY A 90 38.18 -13.06 10.02
C GLY A 90 39.03 -11.82 9.86
#